data_AF-A0A1E3WIL9-F1
#
_entry.id   AF-A0A1E3WIL9-F1
#
_cell.length_a   1.000
_cell.length_b   1.000
_cell.length_c   1.000
_cell.angle_alpha   90.00
_cell.angle_beta   90.00
_cell.angle_gamma   90.00
#
_symmetry.space_group_name_H-M   'P 1'
#
loop_
_entity.id
_entity.type
_entity.pdbx_description
1 polymer ?
#
loop_
_entity_poly.entity_id
_entity_poly.type
_entity_poly.pdbx_seq_one_letter_code
_entity_poly.pdbx_strand_id
1 'polypeptide(L)'
;MDTRTAREVVLAAREIKGAYTVLCGKNSAYIETQDPIALAELSKYYHACQYVEDLLDVDDEFIKVAICHFDSTEQFVFPAMNAKFGATNQVVVSGRIWLDIMHAEASKGAAIEHLQKTLGFTHEQTMSFGDYFNDVEMLKASYHSYAVENAHPEVKKLARFRAPSNIEAGVMQVLKKTVLNQA
;
A
#
# COMPACT_ATOMS: atom_id res chain seq x y z
N MET A 1 -12.20 -7.41 3.14
CA MET A 1 -12.99 -6.36 3.85
C MET A 1 -14.45 -6.66 3.58
N ASP A 2 -15.35 -6.45 4.53
CA ASP A 2 -16.77 -6.71 4.27
C ASP A 2 -17.37 -5.64 3.32
N THR A 3 -18.41 -6.03 2.57
CA THR A 3 -19.05 -5.19 1.55
C THR A 3 -19.65 -3.90 2.12
N ARG A 4 -20.15 -3.94 3.37
CA ARG A 4 -20.71 -2.75 4.00
C ARG A 4 -19.62 -1.72 4.26
N THR A 5 -18.51 -2.13 4.87
CA THR A 5 -17.36 -1.24 5.11
C THR A 5 -16.80 -0.69 3.80
N ALA A 6 -16.68 -1.52 2.76
CA ALA A 6 -16.22 -1.06 1.44
C ALA A 6 -17.08 0.10 0.89
N ARG A 7 -18.40 -0.04 0.97
CA ARG A 7 -19.37 1.00 0.56
C ARG A 7 -19.28 2.26 1.42
N GLU A 8 -19.14 2.11 2.74
CA GLU A 8 -18.98 3.26 3.66
C GLU A 8 -17.69 4.05 3.37
N VAL A 9 -16.60 3.36 3.01
CA VAL A 9 -15.35 3.97 2.58
C VAL A 9 -15.51 4.70 1.25
N VAL A 10 -16.16 4.10 0.25
CA VAL A 10 -16.46 4.74 -1.04
C VAL A 10 -17.25 6.03 -0.83
N LEU A 11 -18.30 6.00 -0.01
CA LEU A 11 -19.10 7.18 0.31
C LEU A 11 -18.26 8.27 0.99
N ALA A 12 -17.42 7.91 1.96
CA ALA A 12 -16.52 8.86 2.61
C ALA A 12 -15.49 9.46 1.64
N ALA A 13 -15.01 8.69 0.66
CA ALA A 13 -14.03 9.15 -0.32
C ALA A 13 -14.63 10.19 -1.27
N ARG A 14 -15.90 10.04 -1.65
CA ARG A 14 -16.63 11.00 -2.50
C ARG A 14 -16.76 12.39 -1.85
N GLU A 15 -16.73 12.48 -0.53
CA GLU A 15 -16.76 13.77 0.20
C GLU A 15 -15.43 14.52 0.13
N ILE A 16 -14.34 13.85 -0.26
CA ILE A 16 -13.00 14.44 -0.34
C ILE A 16 -12.77 14.98 -1.74
N LYS A 17 -12.74 16.30 -1.87
CA LYS A 17 -12.45 16.96 -3.15
C LYS A 17 -11.10 16.49 -3.71
N GLY A 18 -11.09 16.03 -4.96
CA GLY A 18 -9.87 15.60 -5.65
C GLY A 18 -9.44 14.16 -5.36
N ALA A 19 -10.25 13.40 -4.61
CA ALA A 19 -10.03 11.98 -4.39
C ALA A 19 -10.58 11.15 -5.57
N TYR A 20 -9.77 10.21 -6.05
CA TYR A 20 -10.14 9.21 -7.03
C TYR A 20 -10.09 7.82 -6.39
N THR A 21 -11.24 7.15 -6.34
CA THR A 21 -11.39 5.86 -5.65
C THR A 21 -11.19 4.69 -6.61
N VAL A 22 -10.47 3.67 -6.14
CA VAL A 22 -10.37 2.35 -6.78
C VAL A 22 -10.88 1.31 -5.80
N LEU A 23 -12.00 0.68 -6.13
CA LEU A 23 -12.54 -0.43 -5.37
C LEU A 23 -11.89 -1.73 -5.87
N CYS A 24 -11.14 -2.41 -5.01
CA CYS A 24 -10.40 -3.61 -5.40
C CYS A 24 -11.18 -4.85 -4.97
N GLY A 25 -11.76 -5.55 -5.93
CA GLY A 25 -12.39 -6.85 -5.75
C GLY A 25 -11.43 -8.01 -6.05
N LYS A 26 -11.91 -9.24 -5.88
CA LYS A 26 -11.18 -10.46 -6.26
C LYS A 26 -11.11 -10.62 -7.78
N ASN A 27 -12.12 -10.17 -8.51
CA ASN A 27 -12.21 -10.36 -9.95
C ASN A 27 -11.59 -9.20 -10.74
N SER A 28 -11.75 -7.96 -10.28
CA SER A 28 -11.19 -6.76 -10.93
C SER A 28 -10.97 -5.62 -9.95
N ALA A 29 -10.23 -4.60 -10.38
CA ALA A 29 -10.39 -3.25 -9.84
C ALA A 29 -11.57 -2.55 -10.55
N TYR A 30 -12.24 -1.64 -9.84
CA TYR A 30 -13.38 -0.88 -10.34
C TYR A 30 -13.20 0.60 -10.05
N ILE A 31 -13.62 1.44 -10.99
CA ILE A 31 -13.49 2.91 -10.91
C ILE A 31 -14.71 3.62 -11.47
N GLU A 32 -15.00 4.80 -10.93
CA GLU A 32 -16.00 5.76 -11.44
C GLU A 32 -15.39 6.87 -12.29
N THR A 33 -14.09 7.12 -12.14
CA THR A 33 -13.45 8.26 -12.80
C THR A 33 -13.28 8.01 -14.29
N GLN A 34 -13.58 9.04 -15.08
CA GLN A 34 -13.20 9.13 -16.49
C GLN A 34 -12.13 10.22 -16.73
N ASP A 35 -11.58 10.80 -15.66
CA ASP A 35 -10.53 11.81 -15.76
C ASP A 35 -9.26 11.19 -16.39
N PRO A 36 -8.77 11.70 -17.53
CA PRO A 36 -7.64 11.12 -18.23
C PRO A 36 -6.33 11.08 -17.42
N ILE A 37 -6.11 12.05 -16.54
CA ILE A 37 -4.91 12.14 -15.70
C ILE A 37 -5.00 11.04 -14.62
N ALA A 38 -6.17 10.89 -13.99
CA ALA A 38 -6.41 9.80 -13.07
C ALA A 38 -6.23 8.45 -13.80
N LEU A 39 -6.91 8.23 -14.92
CA LEU A 39 -6.82 6.97 -15.67
C LEU A 39 -5.37 6.60 -16.04
N ALA A 40 -4.56 7.56 -16.48
CA ALA A 40 -3.15 7.34 -16.78
C ALA A 40 -2.36 6.88 -15.54
N GLU A 41 -2.63 7.47 -14.37
CA GLU A 41 -2.00 7.06 -13.11
C GLU A 41 -2.44 5.67 -12.66
N LEU A 42 -3.75 5.41 -12.68
CA LEU A 42 -4.34 4.12 -12.27
C LEU A 42 -3.85 2.96 -13.13
N SER A 43 -3.70 3.17 -14.44
CA SER A 43 -3.26 2.14 -15.39
C SER A 43 -1.85 1.58 -15.10
N LYS A 44 -1.03 2.29 -14.33
CA LYS A 44 0.31 1.83 -13.90
C LYS A 44 0.25 0.69 -12.89
N TYR A 45 -0.85 0.59 -12.13
CA TYR A 45 -0.96 -0.31 -10.98
C TYR A 45 -2.02 -1.41 -11.15
N TYR A 46 -3.03 -1.18 -11.99
CA TYR A 46 -4.16 -2.09 -12.16
C TYR A 46 -4.21 -2.67 -13.57
N HIS A 47 -3.85 -3.95 -13.72
CA HIS A 47 -3.90 -4.65 -15.01
C HIS A 47 -5.35 -4.86 -15.49
N ALA A 48 -6.22 -5.32 -14.60
CA ALA A 48 -7.66 -5.41 -14.83
C ALA A 48 -8.37 -4.29 -14.06
N CYS A 49 -8.95 -3.34 -14.78
CA CYS A 49 -9.66 -2.20 -14.20
C CYS A 49 -10.90 -1.91 -15.05
N GLN A 50 -12.07 -1.94 -14.42
CA GLN A 50 -13.36 -1.75 -15.07
C GLN A 50 -13.96 -0.41 -14.67
N TYR A 51 -14.43 0.34 -15.66
CA TYR A 51 -15.31 1.47 -15.41
C TYR A 51 -16.70 0.97 -15.00
N VAL A 52 -17.28 1.58 -13.98
CA VAL A 52 -18.67 1.36 -13.55
C VAL A 52 -19.35 2.71 -13.31
N GLU A 53 -20.67 2.73 -13.46
CA GLU A 53 -21.46 3.95 -13.21
C GLU A 53 -21.51 4.30 -11.71
N ASP A 54 -21.61 3.27 -10.85
CA ASP A 54 -21.58 3.41 -9.39
C ASP A 54 -20.81 2.23 -8.76
N LEU A 55 -19.75 2.54 -8.02
CA LEU A 55 -18.96 1.60 -7.23
C LEU A 55 -19.79 0.87 -6.16
N LEU A 56 -20.91 1.46 -5.72
CA LEU A 56 -21.79 0.85 -4.72
C LEU A 56 -22.61 -0.33 -5.30
N ASP A 57 -22.78 -0.37 -6.62
CA ASP A 57 -23.54 -1.40 -7.34
C ASP A 57 -22.67 -2.59 -7.80
N VAL A 58 -21.36 -2.53 -7.55
CA VAL A 58 -20.44 -3.62 -7.88
C VAL A 58 -20.71 -4.83 -6.98
N ASP A 59 -20.89 -6.00 -7.61
CA ASP A 59 -20.96 -7.29 -6.95
C ASP A 59 -19.61 -8.04 -7.10
N ASP A 60 -18.78 -7.95 -6.06
CA ASP A 60 -17.51 -8.68 -5.93
C ASP A 60 -17.17 -8.87 -4.44
N GLU A 61 -16.19 -9.71 -4.15
CA GLU A 61 -15.58 -9.81 -2.83
C GLU A 61 -14.43 -8.80 -2.69
N PHE A 62 -14.59 -7.81 -1.82
CA PHE A 62 -13.66 -6.69 -1.74
C PHE A 62 -12.46 -6.96 -0.83
N ILE A 63 -11.27 -6.71 -1.37
CA ILE A 63 -10.00 -6.89 -0.67
C ILE A 63 -9.57 -5.57 -0.02
N LYS A 64 -9.67 -4.46 -0.77
CA LYS A 64 -9.29 -3.12 -0.30
C LYS A 64 -10.01 -2.02 -1.09
N VAL A 65 -10.01 -0.81 -0.54
CA VAL A 65 -10.29 0.43 -1.27
C VAL A 65 -9.01 1.27 -1.30
N ALA A 66 -8.58 1.67 -2.49
CA ALA A 66 -7.46 2.58 -2.67
C ALA A 66 -7.99 3.96 -3.07
N ILE A 67 -7.37 5.01 -2.55
CA ILE A 67 -7.73 6.40 -2.82
C ILE A 67 -6.50 7.12 -3.34
N CYS A 68 -6.63 7.70 -4.53
CA CYS A 68 -5.62 8.56 -5.13
C CYS A 68 -5.97 10.04 -4.92
N HIS A 69 -5.00 10.86 -4.54
CA HIS A 69 -5.13 12.31 -4.46
C HIS A 69 -3.82 12.98 -4.88
N PHE A 70 -3.83 13.70 -6.01
CA PHE A 70 -2.60 14.16 -6.68
C PHE A 70 -1.74 15.16 -5.87
N ASP A 71 -2.35 15.90 -4.94
CA ASP A 71 -1.60 16.79 -4.05
C ASP A 71 -0.87 16.03 -2.93
N SER A 72 -1.61 15.37 -2.03
CA SER A 72 -1.07 14.53 -0.96
C SER A 72 -2.18 13.74 -0.26
N THR A 73 -2.07 12.41 -0.22
CA THR A 73 -3.02 11.59 0.55
C THR A 73 -2.79 11.70 2.05
N GLU A 74 -1.54 11.88 2.51
CA GLU A 74 -1.23 12.09 3.93
C GLU A 74 -1.89 13.36 4.48
N GLN A 75 -1.95 14.42 3.68
CA GLN A 75 -2.53 15.69 4.12
C GLN A 75 -4.05 15.77 3.93
N PHE A 76 -4.56 15.30 2.78
CA PHE A 76 -5.95 15.57 2.38
C PHE A 76 -6.89 14.37 2.55
N VAL A 77 -6.38 13.15 2.65
CA VAL A 77 -7.20 11.92 2.70
C VAL A 77 -7.08 11.22 4.06
N PHE A 78 -5.85 11.02 4.52
CA PHE A 78 -5.56 10.24 5.72
C PHE A 78 -6.28 10.74 6.97
N PRO A 79 -6.34 12.05 7.31
CA PRO A 79 -7.00 12.49 8.53
C PRO A 79 -8.48 12.11 8.60
N ALA A 80 -9.22 12.31 7.51
CA ALA A 80 -10.65 12.00 7.44
C ALA A 80 -10.90 10.49 7.47
N MET A 81 -10.13 9.73 6.68
CA MET A 81 -10.27 8.27 6.60
C MET A 81 -9.87 7.58 7.89
N ASN A 82 -8.74 7.98 8.48
CA ASN A 82 -8.25 7.39 9.72
C ASN A 82 -9.17 7.71 10.91
N ALA A 83 -9.73 8.92 10.97
CA ALA A 83 -10.69 9.27 12.02
C ALA A 83 -11.96 8.40 11.96
N LYS A 84 -12.41 8.03 10.76
CA LYS A 84 -13.65 7.25 10.56
C LYS A 84 -13.43 5.74 10.64
N PHE A 85 -12.33 5.23 10.10
CA PHE A 85 -12.11 3.79 9.89
C PHE A 85 -10.88 3.23 10.61
N GLY A 86 -9.97 4.06 11.12
CA GLY A 86 -8.69 3.61 11.71
C GLY A 86 -8.83 2.75 12.96
N ALA A 87 -10.01 2.75 13.60
CA ALA A 87 -10.30 1.87 14.75
C ALA A 87 -10.70 0.44 14.33
N THR A 88 -11.23 0.24 13.13
CA THR A 88 -11.79 -1.04 12.65
C THR A 88 -11.07 -1.59 11.43
N ASN A 89 -10.26 -0.77 10.77
CA ASN A 89 -9.61 -1.08 9.51
C ASN A 89 -8.18 -0.57 9.52
N GLN A 90 -7.35 -1.18 8.69
CA GLN A 90 -6.03 -0.66 8.44
C GLN A 90 -6.15 0.46 7.40
N VAL A 91 -5.89 1.69 7.83
CA VAL A 91 -5.81 2.88 6.98
C VAL A 91 -4.34 3.28 6.88
N VAL A 92 -3.77 3.24 5.67
CA VAL A 92 -2.34 3.46 5.50
C VAL A 92 -2.04 4.28 4.25
N VAL A 93 -1.20 5.30 4.40
CA VAL A 93 -0.66 6.03 3.26
C VAL A 93 0.35 5.11 2.57
N SER A 94 0.12 4.76 1.31
CA SER A 94 0.93 3.77 0.58
C SER A 94 1.84 4.39 -0.48
N GLY A 95 1.73 5.70 -0.68
CA GLY A 95 2.64 6.54 -1.47
C GLY A 95 2.21 8.00 -1.35
N ARG A 96 2.98 8.94 -1.92
CA ARG A 96 2.67 10.38 -1.84
C ARG A 96 1.21 10.73 -2.20
N ILE A 97 0.69 10.06 -3.23
CA ILE A 97 -0.65 10.30 -3.77
C ILE A 97 -1.59 9.12 -3.52
N TRP A 98 -1.19 8.11 -2.74
CA TRP A 98 -1.95 6.88 -2.55
C TRP A 98 -2.23 6.59 -1.07
N LEU A 99 -3.45 6.15 -0.78
CA LEU A 99 -3.85 5.63 0.52
C LEU A 99 -4.66 4.35 0.31
N ASP A 100 -4.40 3.35 1.13
CA ASP A 100 -5.09 2.07 1.11
C ASP A 100 -5.90 1.88 2.40
N ILE A 101 -7.11 1.35 2.25
CA ILE A 101 -7.99 0.94 3.35
C ILE A 101 -8.34 -0.53 3.13
N MET A 102 -8.04 -1.35 4.13
CA MET A 102 -8.22 -2.80 4.07
C MET A 102 -8.62 -3.38 5.43
N HIS A 103 -8.72 -4.71 5.50
CA HIS A 103 -9.00 -5.40 6.76
C HIS A 103 -7.94 -5.04 7.83
N ALA A 104 -8.33 -4.91 9.11
CA ALA A 104 -7.45 -4.47 10.19
C ALA A 104 -6.17 -5.29 10.35
N GLU A 105 -6.24 -6.58 10.02
CA GLU A 105 -5.10 -7.51 10.13
C GLU A 105 -4.28 -7.62 8.83
N ALA A 106 -4.76 -7.03 7.73
CA ALA A 106 -4.14 -7.18 6.42
C ALA A 106 -2.95 -6.23 6.24
N SER A 107 -1.73 -6.74 6.48
CA SER A 107 -0.49 -6.00 6.25
C SER A 107 0.58 -6.85 5.56
N LYS A 108 1.58 -6.19 4.94
CA LYS A 108 2.78 -6.87 4.42
C LYS A 108 3.56 -7.59 5.52
N GLY A 109 3.59 -7.03 6.74
CA GLY A 109 4.22 -7.67 7.89
C GLY A 109 3.55 -8.98 8.29
N ALA A 110 2.21 -8.97 8.42
CA ALA A 110 1.44 -10.17 8.72
C ALA A 110 1.64 -11.27 7.65
N ALA A 111 1.75 -10.88 6.38
CA ALA A 111 2.07 -11.82 5.29
C ALA A 111 3.47 -12.43 5.44
N ILE A 112 4.50 -11.63 5.78
CA ILE A 112 5.85 -12.14 6.04
C ILE A 112 5.87 -13.09 7.23
N GLU A 113 5.24 -12.73 8.35
CA GLU A 113 5.19 -13.59 9.55
C GLU A 113 4.48 -14.91 9.28
N HIS A 114 3.43 -14.88 8.45
CA HIS A 114 2.77 -16.10 8.00
C HIS A 114 3.72 -16.98 7.16
N LEU A 115 4.45 -16.39 6.21
CA LEU A 115 5.42 -17.12 5.38
C LEU A 115 6.59 -17.67 6.21
N GLN A 116 7.10 -16.92 7.18
CA GLN A 116 8.13 -17.36 8.12
C GLN A 116 7.70 -18.64 8.84
N LYS A 117 6.49 -18.66 9.40
CA LYS A 117 5.93 -19.83 10.10
C LYS A 117 5.73 -21.02 9.15
N THR A 118 5.17 -20.77 7.97
CA THR A 118 4.82 -21.83 7.01
C THR A 118 6.05 -22.46 6.36
N LEU A 119 7.10 -21.68 6.11
CA LEU A 119 8.32 -22.13 5.43
C LEU A 119 9.48 -22.45 6.39
N GLY A 120 9.35 -22.11 7.68
CA GLY A 120 10.37 -22.40 8.69
C GLY A 120 11.58 -21.44 8.68
N PHE A 121 11.38 -20.19 8.25
CA PHE A 121 12.42 -19.15 8.30
C PHE A 121 12.20 -18.21 9.49
N THR A 122 13.28 -17.75 10.11
CA THR A 122 13.20 -16.83 11.25
C THR A 122 13.21 -15.35 10.82
N HIS A 123 12.93 -14.47 11.79
CA HIS A 123 13.09 -13.01 11.66
C HIS A 123 14.50 -12.63 11.17
N GLU A 124 15.53 -13.26 11.75
CA GLU A 124 16.95 -13.08 11.42
C GLU A 124 17.31 -13.55 10.02
N GLN A 125 16.56 -14.49 9.46
CA GLN A 125 16.75 -15.00 8.10
C GLN A 125 15.96 -14.22 7.05
N THR A 126 15.27 -13.15 7.44
CA THR A 126 14.38 -12.39 6.56
C THR A 126 14.96 -11.02 6.22
N MET A 127 14.96 -10.70 4.92
CA MET A 127 15.38 -9.42 4.37
C MET A 127 14.22 -8.74 3.65
N SER A 128 14.03 -7.45 3.91
CA SER A 128 12.97 -6.64 3.31
C SER A 128 13.48 -5.25 2.95
N PHE A 129 12.93 -4.68 1.88
CA PHE A 129 13.22 -3.32 1.44
C PHE A 129 11.91 -2.54 1.37
N GLY A 130 11.89 -1.32 1.90
CA GLY A 130 10.68 -0.50 1.92
C GLY A 130 10.98 0.98 1.72
N ASP A 131 9.95 1.71 1.33
CA ASP A 131 10.03 3.13 1.04
C ASP A 131 8.88 3.96 1.62
N TYR A 132 7.72 3.35 1.90
CA TYR A 132 6.55 4.08 2.39
C TYR A 132 5.86 3.42 3.59
N PHE A 133 4.84 4.08 4.17
CA PHE A 133 4.24 3.64 5.44
C PHE A 133 3.59 2.25 5.39
N ASN A 134 3.12 1.80 4.22
CA ASN A 134 2.63 0.43 4.01
C ASN A 134 3.72 -0.65 4.15
N ASP A 135 5.01 -0.27 4.14
CA ASP A 135 6.14 -1.17 4.37
C ASP A 135 6.56 -1.25 5.84
N VAL A 136 6.04 -0.39 6.73
CA VAL A 136 6.53 -0.31 8.12
C VAL A 136 6.41 -1.65 8.85
N GLU A 137 5.27 -2.32 8.74
CA GLU A 137 5.08 -3.63 9.38
C GLU A 137 5.98 -4.71 8.75
N MET A 138 6.23 -4.63 7.44
CA MET A 138 7.17 -5.51 6.73
C MET A 138 8.61 -5.33 7.25
N LEU A 139 9.03 -4.08 7.44
CA LEU A 139 10.35 -3.71 7.92
C LEU A 139 10.56 -4.11 9.39
N LYS A 140 9.49 -4.12 10.21
CA LYS A 140 9.54 -4.63 11.59
C LYS A 140 9.66 -6.16 11.63
N ALA A 141 8.92 -6.84 10.75
CA ALA A 141 8.86 -8.30 10.65
C ALA A 141 10.16 -8.95 10.10
N SER A 142 11.15 -8.15 9.70
CA SER A 142 12.41 -8.62 9.11
C SER A 142 13.61 -8.07 9.89
N TYR A 143 14.62 -8.91 10.16
CA TYR A 143 15.86 -8.43 10.77
C TYR A 143 16.68 -7.60 9.77
N HIS A 144 16.85 -8.10 8.54
CA HIS A 144 17.57 -7.39 7.50
C HIS A 144 16.63 -6.39 6.80
N SER A 145 16.13 -5.40 7.54
CA SER A 145 15.21 -4.39 7.03
C SER A 145 15.93 -3.12 6.55
N TYR A 146 15.73 -2.79 5.28
CA TYR A 146 16.37 -1.67 4.60
C TYR A 146 15.33 -0.63 4.16
N ALA A 147 15.57 0.64 4.51
CA ALA A 147 14.90 1.75 3.83
C ALA A 147 15.79 2.24 2.68
N VAL A 148 15.23 2.37 1.48
CA VAL A 148 15.93 2.96 0.32
C VAL A 148 16.12 4.47 0.49
N GLU A 149 17.08 5.06 -0.21
CA GLU A 149 17.41 6.48 0.01
C GLU A 149 16.29 7.45 -0.36
N ASN A 150 15.40 7.08 -1.29
CA ASN A 150 14.22 7.89 -1.62
C ASN A 150 12.99 7.58 -0.73
N ALA A 151 13.15 6.77 0.33
CA ALA A 151 12.08 6.45 1.27
C ALA A 151 11.61 7.66 2.08
N HIS A 152 10.36 7.59 2.54
CA HIS A 152 9.79 8.57 3.46
C HIS A 152 10.67 8.74 4.72
N PRO A 153 10.93 9.97 5.20
CA PRO A 153 11.84 10.21 6.33
C PRO A 153 11.49 9.42 7.60
N GLU A 154 10.20 9.29 7.92
CA GLU A 154 9.76 8.49 9.08
C GLU A 154 9.99 6.99 8.88
N VAL A 155 9.84 6.48 7.65
CA VAL A 155 10.09 5.06 7.33
C VAL A 155 11.58 4.74 7.44
N LYS A 156 12.46 5.66 7.02
CA LYS A 156 13.90 5.52 7.22
C LYS A 156 14.22 5.29 8.70
N LYS A 157 13.62 6.05 9.63
CA LYS A 157 13.90 5.90 11.07
C LYS A 157 13.57 4.51 11.62
N LEU A 158 12.66 3.78 10.97
CA LEU A 158 12.15 2.49 11.44
C LEU A 158 12.95 1.29 10.89
N ALA A 159 13.59 1.43 9.73
CA ALA A 159 14.44 0.38 9.17
C ALA A 159 15.79 0.29 9.88
N ARG A 160 16.30 -0.93 10.11
CA ARG A 160 17.60 -1.18 10.76
C ARG A 160 18.78 -0.76 9.89
N PHE A 161 18.62 -0.82 8.58
CA PHE A 161 19.66 -0.53 7.60
C PHE A 161 19.18 0.48 6.55
N ARG A 162 20.14 0.96 5.75
CA ARG A 162 19.90 1.86 4.61
C ARG A 162 20.37 1.20 3.33
N ALA A 163 19.61 1.41 2.26
CA ALA A 163 19.98 1.03 0.90
C ALA A 163 20.08 2.29 0.02
N PRO A 164 20.86 2.25 -1.08
CA PRO A 164 20.88 3.34 -2.06
C PRO A 164 19.49 3.59 -2.67
N SER A 165 19.38 4.64 -3.46
CA SER A 165 18.10 5.01 -4.06
C SER A 165 17.59 3.96 -5.05
N ASN A 166 16.27 3.88 -5.22
CA ASN A 166 15.67 3.01 -6.24
C ASN A 166 16.19 3.34 -7.66
N ILE A 167 16.45 4.61 -7.97
CA ILE A 167 17.00 5.04 -9.26
C ILE A 167 18.46 4.61 -9.50
N GLU A 168 19.14 4.16 -8.44
CA GLU A 168 20.52 3.63 -8.49
C GLU A 168 20.54 2.09 -8.41
N ALA A 169 19.38 1.44 -8.52
CA ALA A 169 19.21 0.01 -8.27
C ALA A 169 19.69 -0.42 -6.87
N GLY A 170 19.43 0.40 -5.84
CA GLY A 170 19.93 0.18 -4.48
C GLY A 170 19.63 -1.19 -3.87
N VAL A 171 18.44 -1.76 -4.15
CA VAL A 171 18.10 -3.13 -3.75
C VAL A 171 19.10 -4.14 -4.31
N MET A 172 19.41 -4.04 -5.61
CA MET A 172 20.35 -4.96 -6.26
C MET A 172 21.76 -4.82 -5.73
N GLN A 173 22.20 -3.60 -5.41
CA GLN A 173 23.52 -3.38 -4.81
C GLN A 173 23.64 -4.07 -3.45
N VAL A 174 22.62 -3.95 -2.61
CA VAL A 174 22.58 -4.65 -1.31
C VAL A 174 22.62 -6.16 -1.51
N LEU A 175 21.75 -6.70 -2.36
CA LEU A 175 21.70 -8.15 -2.62
C LEU A 175 23.02 -8.70 -3.16
N LYS A 176 23.66 -8.00 -4.11
CA LYS A 176 24.97 -8.39 -4.63
C LYS A 176 26.01 -8.48 -3.53
N LYS A 177 26.06 -7.45 -2.67
CA LYS A 177 27.02 -7.34 -1.58
C LYS A 177 26.78 -8.37 -0.47
N THR A 178 25.54 -8.56 -0.03
CA THR A 178 25.22 -9.28 1.22
C THR A 178 24.77 -10.72 1.01
N VAL A 179 24.23 -11.04 -0.17
CA VAL A 179 23.71 -12.39 -0.48
C VAL A 179 24.59 -13.08 -1.51
N LEU A 180 24.99 -12.38 -2.58
CA LEU A 180 25.75 -12.99 -3.68
C LEU A 180 27.27 -12.89 -3.50
N ASN A 181 27.76 -12.15 -2.51
CA ASN A 181 29.18 -11.85 -2.28
C ASN A 181 29.91 -11.29 -3.51
N GLN A 182 29.20 -10.49 -4.30
CA GLN A 182 29.72 -9.79 -5.47
C GLN A 182 29.92 -8.32 -5.10
N ALA A 183 31.16 -7.85 -5.23
CA ALA A 183 31.53 -6.44 -5.05
C ALA A 183 31.19 -5.63 -6.32
#